data_AF-A0A7S1KQF1-F1
#
_entry.id   AF-A0A7S1KQF1-F1
#
_cell.length_a   1.000
_cell.length_b   1.000
_cell.length_c   1.000
_cell.angle_alpha   90.00
_cell.angle_beta   90.00
_cell.angle_gamma   90.00
#
_symmetry.space_group_name_H-M   'P 1'
#
loop_
_entity.id
_entity.type
_entity.pdbx_description
1 polymer ?
#
loop_
_entity_poly.entity_id
_entity_poly.type
_entity_poly.pdbx_seq_one_letter_code
_entity_poly.pdbx_strand_id
1 'polypeptide(L)'
;ALDHCFANDSVEHAFVIGGAQIYEEALKHPLCTRIYRTSIRGTFECDCFFPKISPHLFVKYQQFDQRRVYSTTPKSDSEPIQYTFECYDRREHEEYQYLDMVQDIVESGNVKGDRTGTGVISKFGRQMRFSLRNGQFPLLTTKRVFWKGVAQELLWFVNGDTSAKRLADMGVHIWDDNGTREFLDKRGLTDRE
;
A
#
# COMPACT_ATOMS: atom_id res chain seq x y z
N ALA A 1 -7.64 18.66 15.12
CA ALA A 1 -7.77 19.48 13.89
C ALA A 1 -8.54 18.72 12.81
N LEU A 2 -8.06 17.55 12.38
CA LEU A 2 -8.76 16.71 11.40
C LEU A 2 -10.19 16.35 11.83
N ASP A 3 -10.39 15.93 13.09
CA ASP A 3 -11.74 15.62 13.60
C ASP A 3 -12.72 16.80 13.50
N HIS A 4 -12.22 18.03 13.65
CA HIS A 4 -13.04 19.23 13.49
C HIS A 4 -13.42 19.47 12.02
N CYS A 5 -12.51 19.20 11.09
CA CYS A 5 -12.83 19.23 9.66
C CYS A 5 -13.84 18.14 9.30
N PHE A 6 -13.70 16.93 9.84
CA PHE A 6 -14.61 15.81 9.58
C PHE A 6 -15.99 15.97 10.20
N ALA A 7 -16.10 16.70 11.31
CA ALA A 7 -17.39 16.98 11.95
C ALA A 7 -18.18 18.11 11.26
N ASN A 8 -17.60 18.78 10.25
CA ASN A 8 -18.21 19.92 9.58
C ASN A 8 -18.45 19.64 8.10
N ASP A 9 -19.70 19.29 7.77
CA ASP A 9 -20.13 18.95 6.40
C ASP A 9 -19.96 20.09 5.38
N SER A 10 -19.70 21.33 5.81
CA SER A 10 -19.41 22.46 4.91
C SER A 10 -17.97 22.50 4.40
N VAL A 11 -17.07 21.71 4.99
CA VAL A 11 -15.65 21.69 4.60
C VAL A 11 -15.45 20.74 3.41
N GLU A 12 -15.27 21.30 2.23
CA GLU A 12 -15.00 20.52 1.00
C GLU A 12 -13.53 20.06 0.93
N HIS A 13 -12.60 20.94 1.30
CA HIS A 13 -11.16 20.71 1.18
C HIS A 13 -10.40 21.22 2.41
N ALA A 14 -9.41 20.45 2.84
CA ALA A 14 -8.47 20.84 3.89
C ALA A 14 -7.06 20.96 3.32
N PHE A 15 -6.39 22.08 3.58
CA PHE A 15 -5.02 22.34 3.16
C PHE A 15 -4.12 22.50 4.38
N VAL A 16 -3.02 21.74 4.40
CA VAL A 16 -1.93 21.98 5.35
C VAL A 16 -1.04 23.06 4.74
N ILE A 17 -0.96 24.22 5.40
CA ILE A 17 -0.25 25.40 4.90
C ILE A 17 1.03 25.74 5.68
N GLY A 18 1.49 24.84 6.54
CA GLY A 18 2.74 24.95 7.30
C GLY A 18 2.58 24.68 8.80
N GLY A 19 3.65 24.67 9.61
CA GLY A 19 5.08 24.80 9.27
C GLY A 19 5.82 23.47 9.08
N ALA A 20 7.16 23.46 9.10
CA ALA A 20 7.98 22.29 8.78
C ALA A 20 7.60 21.00 9.53
N GLN A 21 7.36 21.09 10.85
CA GLN A 21 6.93 19.93 11.66
C GLN A 21 5.55 19.42 11.25
N ILE A 22 4.60 20.32 10.99
CA ILE A 22 3.25 19.95 10.54
C ILE A 22 3.32 19.31 9.15
N TYR A 23 4.18 19.80 8.25
CA TYR A 23 4.41 19.14 6.97
C TYR A 23 5.00 17.74 7.14
N GLU A 24 5.98 17.55 8.02
CA GLU A 24 6.62 16.26 8.26
C GLU A 24 5.60 15.22 8.76
N GLU A 25 4.69 15.62 9.64
CA GLU A 25 3.59 14.77 10.11
C GLU A 25 2.53 14.53 9.03
N ALA A 26 2.12 15.59 8.33
CA ALA A 26 1.09 15.51 7.28
C ALA A 26 1.51 14.58 6.14
N LEU A 27 2.76 14.66 5.68
CA LEU A 27 3.25 13.81 4.58
C LEU A 27 3.19 12.31 4.92
N LYS A 28 3.35 11.95 6.20
CA LYS A 28 3.24 10.56 6.67
C LYS A 28 1.78 10.11 6.75
N HIS A 29 0.86 11.02 7.05
CA HIS A 29 -0.55 10.71 7.26
C HIS A 29 -1.23 10.24 5.95
N PRO A 30 -2.05 9.17 5.98
CA PRO A 30 -2.70 8.62 4.78
C PRO A 30 -3.67 9.60 4.09
N LEU A 31 -4.24 10.55 4.85
CA LEU A 31 -5.12 11.58 4.29
C LEU A 31 -4.41 12.68 3.51
N CYS A 32 -3.07 12.76 3.55
CA CYS A 32 -2.34 13.66 2.67
C CYS A 32 -2.26 13.03 1.28
N THR A 33 -3.24 13.39 0.44
CA THR A 33 -3.42 12.83 -0.91
C THR A 33 -2.67 13.60 -1.99
N ARG A 34 -2.35 14.89 -1.76
CA ARG A 34 -1.72 15.75 -2.75
C ARG A 34 -0.76 16.76 -2.14
N ILE A 35 0.30 17.10 -2.86
CA ILE A 35 1.26 18.16 -2.52
C ILE A 35 1.29 19.18 -3.66
N TYR A 36 1.12 20.45 -3.30
CA TYR A 36 1.34 21.59 -4.20
C TYR A 36 2.58 22.33 -3.73
N ARG A 37 3.66 22.28 -4.52
CA ARG A 37 4.96 22.88 -4.17
C ARG A 37 5.34 23.96 -5.17
N THR A 38 5.73 25.12 -4.66
CA THR A 38 6.40 26.15 -5.45
C THR A 38 7.89 26.05 -5.19
N SER A 39 8.65 25.56 -6.17
CA SER A 39 10.11 25.52 -6.09
C SER A 39 10.69 26.83 -6.59
N ILE A 40 11.16 27.66 -5.66
CA ILE A 40 11.85 28.92 -5.95
C ILE A 40 13.31 28.62 -6.32
N ARG A 41 13.79 29.16 -7.44
CA ARG A 41 15.18 29.03 -7.89
C ARG A 41 16.01 30.17 -7.30
N GLY A 42 17.05 29.82 -6.55
CA GLY A 42 17.94 30.77 -5.90
C GLY A 42 18.55 30.14 -4.64
N THR A 43 19.46 30.88 -4.02
CA THR A 43 19.99 30.54 -2.69
C THR A 43 19.55 31.63 -1.73
N PHE A 44 18.99 31.23 -0.60
CA PHE A 44 18.46 32.12 0.43
C PHE A 44 18.91 31.60 1.78
N GLU A 45 19.12 32.49 2.74
CA GLU A 45 19.30 32.07 4.13
C GLU A 45 17.95 31.64 4.70
N CYS A 46 17.90 30.40 5.20
CA CYS A 46 16.69 29.78 5.75
C CYS A 46 17.03 29.04 7.03
N ASP A 47 16.15 29.13 8.02
CA ASP A 47 16.19 28.41 9.30
C ASP A 47 15.16 27.26 9.37
N CYS A 48 14.24 27.21 8.41
CA CYS A 48 13.13 26.27 8.33
C CYS A 48 13.04 25.66 6.93
N PHE A 49 12.87 24.34 6.85
CA PHE A 49 12.92 23.60 5.59
C PHE A 49 11.68 22.73 5.41
N PHE A 50 11.21 22.65 4.17
CA PHE A 50 10.19 21.68 3.79
C PHE A 50 10.77 20.25 3.83
N PRO A 51 10.07 19.28 4.43
CA PRO A 51 10.55 17.90 4.54
C PRO A 51 10.72 17.21 3.17
N LYS A 52 11.54 16.15 3.13
CA LYS A 52 11.76 15.40 1.88
C LYS A 52 10.48 14.68 1.47
N ILE A 53 10.04 14.90 0.23
CA ILE A 53 8.93 14.16 -0.36
C ILE A 53 9.41 12.74 -0.69
N SER A 54 8.83 11.74 -0.02
CA SER A 54 9.15 10.34 -0.30
C SER A 54 8.62 9.92 -1.68
N PRO A 55 9.49 9.49 -2.61
CA PRO A 55 9.04 9.01 -3.93
C PRO A 55 8.25 7.71 -3.84
N HIS A 56 8.26 7.01 -2.69
CA HIS A 56 7.45 5.82 -2.43
C HIS A 56 6.00 6.17 -2.07
N LEU A 57 5.79 7.32 -1.45
CA LEU A 57 4.45 7.77 -1.05
C LEU A 57 3.83 8.70 -2.07
N PHE A 58 4.64 9.44 -2.82
CA PHE A 58 4.15 10.44 -3.76
C PHE A 58 4.82 10.31 -5.12
N VAL A 59 4.05 10.56 -6.17
CA VAL A 59 4.53 10.62 -7.55
C VAL A 59 4.29 12.04 -8.09
N LYS A 60 5.33 12.64 -8.68
CA LYS A 60 5.18 13.93 -9.36
C LYS A 60 4.45 13.69 -10.68
N TYR A 61 3.25 14.26 -10.83
CA TYR A 61 2.43 14.06 -12.02
C TYR A 61 2.37 15.31 -12.92
N GLN A 62 2.64 16.50 -12.38
CA GLN A 62 2.60 17.73 -13.16
C GLN A 62 3.67 18.73 -12.72
N GLN A 63 4.22 19.45 -13.71
CA GLN A 63 5.10 20.58 -13.51
C GLN A 63 4.67 21.67 -14.50
N PHE A 64 4.32 22.85 -13.99
CA PHE A 64 4.05 24.01 -14.83
C PHE A 64 5.32 24.83 -14.99
N ASP A 65 5.55 25.28 -16.22
CA ASP A 65 6.82 25.84 -16.64
C ASP A 65 7.17 27.16 -15.94
N GLN A 66 8.46 27.52 -16.00
CA GLN A 66 9.04 28.64 -15.28
C GLN A 66 8.27 29.94 -15.49
N ARG A 67 7.73 30.50 -14.42
CA ARG A 67 7.18 31.86 -14.43
C ARG A 67 8.17 32.81 -13.76
N ARG A 68 8.38 33.96 -14.38
CA ARG A 68 9.15 35.08 -13.82
C ARG A 68 8.18 35.96 -13.05
N VAL A 69 8.42 36.15 -11.75
CA VAL A 69 7.72 37.18 -10.98
C VAL A 69 8.71 38.27 -10.64
N TYR A 70 8.34 39.50 -11.01
CA TYR A 70 9.06 40.69 -10.64
C TYR A 70 8.61 41.11 -9.24
N SER A 71 9.57 41.49 -8.40
CA SER A 71 9.29 42.07 -7.10
C SER A 71 8.40 43.31 -7.25
N THR A 72 7.32 43.42 -6.47
CA THR A 72 6.53 44.66 -6.35
C THR A 72 7.21 45.70 -5.46
N THR A 73 8.28 45.32 -4.77
CA THR A 73 9.13 46.23 -4.01
C THR A 73 10.23 46.78 -4.94
N PRO A 74 10.42 48.11 -5.03
CA PRO A 74 11.42 48.73 -5.87
C PRO A 74 12.82 48.54 -5.26
N LYS A 75 13.40 47.35 -5.40
CA LYS A 75 14.85 47.18 -5.40
C LYS A 75 15.24 46.97 -6.86
N SER A 76 15.85 48.00 -7.42
CA SER A 76 16.02 48.22 -8.87
C SER A 76 16.97 47.27 -9.60
N ASP A 77 17.63 46.32 -8.93
CA ASP A 77 18.75 45.59 -9.56
C ASP A 77 18.78 44.07 -9.27
N SER A 78 17.72 43.51 -8.69
CA SER A 78 17.66 42.05 -8.46
C SER A 78 17.08 41.32 -9.67
N GLU A 79 17.81 40.33 -10.19
CA GLU A 79 17.33 39.36 -11.17
C GLU A 79 15.93 38.83 -10.78
N PRO A 80 15.00 38.66 -11.74
CA PRO A 80 13.66 38.17 -11.45
C PRO A 80 13.71 36.79 -10.80
N ILE A 81 12.90 36.60 -9.76
CA ILE A 81 12.78 35.31 -9.09
C ILE A 81 12.12 34.33 -10.06
N GLN A 82 12.85 33.27 -10.38
CA GLN A 82 12.35 32.16 -11.17
C GLN A 82 11.77 31.11 -10.23
N TYR A 83 10.61 30.55 -10.57
CA TYR A 83 10.04 29.43 -9.81
C TYR A 83 9.33 28.44 -10.73
N THR A 84 9.11 27.23 -10.22
CA THR A 84 8.33 26.18 -10.88
C THR A 84 7.26 25.66 -9.93
N PHE A 85 6.04 25.46 -10.43
CA PHE A 85 4.98 24.78 -9.69
C PHE A 85 5.04 23.28 -9.95
N GLU A 86 5.02 22.48 -8.89
CA GLU A 86 5.08 21.03 -8.93
C GLU A 86 3.92 20.44 -8.13
N CYS A 87 3.22 19.50 -8.75
CA CYS A 87 2.12 18.78 -8.12
C CYS A 87 2.49 17.30 -7.96
N TYR A 88 2.19 16.75 -6.78
CA TYR A 88 2.42 15.34 -6.46
C TYR A 88 1.12 14.71 -5.97
N ASP A 89 0.80 13.53 -6.47
CA ASP A 89 -0.30 12.71 -5.97
C ASP A 89 0.26 11.58 -5.11
N ARG A 90 -0.47 11.21 -4.05
CA ARG A 90 -0.12 10.06 -3.22
C ARG A 90 -0.27 8.79 -4.06
N ARG A 91 0.74 7.91 -4.03
CA ARG A 91 0.63 6.59 -4.63
C ARG A 91 -0.42 5.78 -3.88
N GLU A 92 -1.28 5.10 -4.62
CA GLU A 92 -2.13 4.07 -4.05
C GLU A 92 -1.26 2.94 -3.48
N HIS A 93 -1.62 2.48 -2.29
CA HIS A 93 -0.90 1.39 -1.65
C HIS A 93 -1.21 0.07 -2.38
N GLU A 94 -0.19 -0.74 -2.68
CA GLU A 94 -0.38 -1.94 -3.52
C GLU A 94 -1.35 -2.97 -2.92
N GLU A 95 -1.56 -2.96 -1.60
CA GLU A 95 -2.56 -3.81 -0.90
C GLU A 95 -4.01 -3.56 -1.36
N TYR A 96 -4.33 -2.36 -1.89
CA TYR A 96 -5.67 -2.11 -2.44
C TYR A 96 -6.02 -3.08 -3.57
N GLN A 97 -5.04 -3.57 -4.34
CA GLN A 97 -5.28 -4.61 -5.34
C GLN A 97 -5.93 -5.87 -4.75
N TYR A 98 -5.56 -6.25 -3.51
CA TYR A 98 -6.17 -7.37 -2.81
C TYR A 98 -7.58 -7.01 -2.33
N LEU A 99 -7.75 -5.85 -1.69
CA LEU A 99 -9.03 -5.41 -1.13
C LEU A 99 -10.08 -5.22 -2.23
N ASP A 100 -9.72 -4.53 -3.31
CA ASP A 100 -10.59 -4.26 -4.45
C ASP A 100 -10.95 -5.56 -5.17
N MET A 101 -10.03 -6.52 -5.24
CA MET A 101 -10.33 -7.84 -5.82
C MET A 101 -11.32 -8.62 -4.96
N VAL A 102 -11.18 -8.58 -3.62
CA VAL A 102 -12.14 -9.22 -2.72
C VAL A 102 -13.51 -8.56 -2.85
N GLN A 103 -13.56 -7.23 -2.85
CA GLN A 103 -14.80 -6.47 -3.05
C GLN A 103 -15.46 -6.82 -4.38
N ASP A 104 -14.71 -6.80 -5.48
CA ASP A 104 -15.19 -7.12 -6.82
C ASP A 104 -15.78 -8.55 -6.91
N ILE A 105 -15.14 -9.52 -6.25
CA ILE A 105 -15.67 -10.90 -6.18
C ILE A 105 -16.98 -10.94 -5.39
N VAL A 106 -17.06 -10.27 -4.25
CA VAL A 106 -18.27 -10.26 -3.41
C VAL A 106 -19.44 -9.58 -4.11
N GLU A 107 -19.22 -8.45 -4.76
CA GLU A 107 -20.27 -7.64 -5.37
C GLU A 107 -20.79 -8.22 -6.69
N SER A 108 -19.92 -8.83 -7.50
CA SER A 108 -20.26 -9.21 -8.87
C SER A 108 -19.67 -10.55 -9.35
N GLY A 109 -19.20 -11.38 -8.42
CA GLY A 109 -18.75 -12.74 -8.72
C GLY A 109 -19.89 -13.72 -8.97
N ASN A 110 -19.58 -14.82 -9.64
CA ASN A 110 -20.55 -15.88 -9.94
C ASN A 110 -20.63 -16.87 -8.77
N VAL A 111 -21.84 -17.11 -8.27
CA VAL A 111 -22.14 -18.14 -7.26
C VAL A 111 -22.11 -19.52 -7.90
N LYS A 112 -21.36 -20.46 -7.31
CA LYS A 112 -21.21 -21.84 -7.79
C LYS A 112 -21.07 -22.80 -6.60
N GLY A 113 -21.43 -24.07 -6.80
CA GLY A 113 -21.04 -25.15 -5.89
C GLY A 113 -19.54 -25.48 -5.99
N ASP A 114 -19.01 -26.20 -5.00
CA ASP A 114 -17.62 -26.63 -4.94
C ASP A 114 -17.47 -28.08 -4.44
N ARG A 115 -16.23 -28.57 -4.33
CA ARG A 115 -15.92 -29.93 -3.83
C ARG A 115 -16.10 -30.13 -2.33
N THR A 116 -16.18 -29.05 -1.54
CA THR A 116 -16.33 -29.11 -0.08
C THR A 116 -17.80 -29.05 0.33
N GLY A 117 -18.69 -28.66 -0.58
CA GLY A 117 -20.12 -28.46 -0.33
C GLY A 117 -20.45 -27.10 0.28
N THR A 118 -19.46 -26.20 0.43
CA THR A 118 -19.64 -24.89 1.07
C THR A 118 -20.26 -23.87 0.12
N GLY A 119 -19.89 -23.94 -1.16
CA GLY A 119 -20.23 -22.94 -2.17
C GLY A 119 -19.17 -21.84 -2.25
N VAL A 120 -19.04 -21.27 -3.44
CA VAL A 120 -18.03 -20.26 -3.77
C VAL A 120 -18.66 -19.12 -4.57
N ILE A 121 -18.21 -17.89 -4.31
CA ILE A 121 -18.37 -16.75 -5.21
C ILE A 121 -17.04 -16.54 -5.94
N SER A 122 -17.06 -16.55 -7.27
CA SER A 122 -15.81 -16.59 -8.06
C SER A 122 -15.80 -15.67 -9.27
N LYS A 123 -14.61 -15.17 -9.61
CA LYS A 123 -14.28 -14.57 -10.90
C LYS A 123 -13.07 -15.28 -11.51
N PHE A 124 -12.99 -15.29 -12.84
CA PHE A 124 -11.89 -15.92 -13.57
C PHE A 124 -10.90 -14.87 -14.08
N GLY A 125 -9.60 -15.20 -14.09
CA GLY A 125 -8.57 -14.38 -14.75
C GLY A 125 -8.18 -13.09 -14.02
N ARG A 126 -8.25 -13.05 -12.69
CA ARG A 126 -7.79 -11.89 -11.91
C ARG A 126 -6.27 -11.89 -11.72
N GLN A 127 -5.66 -10.72 -11.62
CA GLN A 127 -4.22 -10.53 -11.43
C GLN A 127 -3.96 -9.45 -10.38
N MET A 128 -2.86 -9.61 -9.65
CA MET A 128 -2.29 -8.61 -8.74
C MET A 128 -0.78 -8.53 -8.97
N ARG A 129 -0.17 -7.36 -8.75
CA ARG A 129 1.26 -7.15 -8.89
C ARG A 129 1.79 -6.39 -7.68
N PHE A 130 2.83 -6.92 -7.05
CA PHE A 130 3.45 -6.31 -5.89
C PHE A 130 4.94 -6.04 -6.17
N SER A 131 5.41 -4.86 -5.78
CA SER A 131 6.81 -4.49 -5.82
C SER A 131 7.59 -5.20 -4.72
N LEU A 132 8.71 -5.83 -5.09
CA LEU A 132 9.71 -6.37 -4.17
C LEU A 132 10.95 -5.47 -4.08
N ARG A 133 10.91 -4.29 -4.71
CA ARG A 133 12.04 -3.36 -4.74
C ARG A 133 12.13 -2.60 -3.42
N ASN A 134 13.31 -2.03 -3.13
CA ASN A 134 13.53 -1.15 -1.99
C ASN A 134 13.17 -1.78 -0.63
N GLY A 135 13.37 -3.10 -0.48
CA GLY A 135 13.06 -3.82 0.75
C GLY A 135 11.57 -3.98 1.05
N GLN A 136 10.69 -3.75 0.07
CA GLN A 136 9.26 -3.98 0.21
C GLN A 136 8.94 -5.48 0.19
N PHE A 137 8.06 -5.92 1.08
CA PHE A 137 7.54 -7.28 1.12
C PHE A 137 6.01 -7.22 1.26
N PRO A 138 5.24 -7.83 0.35
CA PRO A 138 3.78 -7.71 0.30
C PRO A 138 3.10 -8.61 1.33
N LEU A 139 3.40 -8.38 2.61
CA LEU A 139 2.65 -8.97 3.72
C LEU A 139 1.45 -8.08 4.01
N LEU A 140 0.25 -8.62 3.76
CA LEU A 140 -1.00 -7.89 3.98
C LEU A 140 -1.09 -7.37 5.43
N THR A 141 -1.56 -6.14 5.57
CA THR A 141 -1.61 -5.40 6.85
C THR A 141 -3.01 -5.31 7.41
N THR A 142 -4.03 -5.34 6.56
CA THR A 142 -5.45 -5.31 6.94
C THR A 142 -5.90 -6.53 7.75
N LYS A 143 -5.12 -7.62 7.71
CA LYS A 143 -5.28 -8.79 8.56
C LYS A 143 -3.91 -9.36 8.90
N ARG A 144 -3.69 -9.73 10.16
CA ARG A 144 -2.45 -10.39 10.57
C ARG A 144 -2.28 -11.73 9.83
N VAL A 145 -1.26 -11.82 8.98
CA VAL A 145 -0.87 -13.04 8.27
C VAL A 145 -0.04 -13.95 9.18
N PHE A 146 -0.27 -15.26 9.09
CA PHE A 146 0.51 -16.25 9.83
C PHE A 146 1.90 -16.48 9.20
N TRP A 147 2.80 -15.50 9.38
CA TRP A 147 4.13 -15.49 8.74
C TRP A 147 4.97 -16.73 9.05
N LYS A 148 4.95 -17.21 10.31
CA LYS A 148 5.65 -18.43 10.69
C LYS A 148 5.21 -19.62 9.82
N GLY A 149 3.90 -19.78 9.58
CA GLY A 149 3.36 -20.82 8.72
C GLY A 149 3.89 -20.71 7.28
N VAL A 150 3.78 -19.52 6.68
CA VAL A 150 4.24 -19.26 5.30
C VAL A 150 5.73 -19.58 5.13
N ALA A 151 6.57 -19.10 6.05
CA ALA A 151 8.01 -19.30 5.98
C ALA A 151 8.39 -20.79 6.15
N GLN A 152 7.79 -21.48 7.11
CA GLN A 152 8.08 -22.90 7.37
C GLN A 152 7.57 -23.81 6.24
N GLU A 153 6.39 -23.53 5.69
CA GLU A 153 5.85 -24.24 4.54
C GLU A 153 6.73 -24.07 3.30
N LEU A 154 7.20 -22.85 3.02
CA LEU A 154 8.12 -22.62 1.90
C LEU A 154 9.42 -23.40 2.05
N LEU A 155 10.02 -23.41 3.25
CA LEU A 155 11.24 -24.19 3.51
C LEU A 155 10.97 -25.70 3.40
N TRP A 156 9.81 -26.17 3.84
CA TRP A 156 9.38 -27.56 3.69
C TRP A 156 9.30 -27.95 2.20
N PHE A 157 8.72 -27.11 1.34
CA PHE A 157 8.71 -27.30 -0.11
C PHE A 157 10.11 -27.33 -0.72
N VAL A 158 10.98 -26.37 -0.34
CA VAL A 158 12.36 -26.30 -0.86
C VAL A 158 13.17 -27.55 -0.48
N ASN A 159 12.89 -28.14 0.68
CA ASN A 159 13.51 -29.39 1.12
C ASN A 159 12.96 -30.64 0.40
N GLY A 160 11.91 -30.50 -0.42
CA GLY A 160 11.25 -31.64 -1.07
C GLY A 160 10.57 -32.59 -0.07
N ASP A 161 10.27 -32.10 1.14
CA ASP A 161 9.63 -32.90 2.18
C ASP A 161 8.13 -32.99 1.89
N THR A 162 7.55 -34.17 2.15
CA THR A 162 6.12 -34.45 1.95
C THR A 162 5.43 -34.88 3.23
N SER A 163 6.13 -34.88 4.38
CA SER A 163 5.56 -35.22 5.68
C SER A 163 5.00 -33.98 6.38
N ALA A 164 3.66 -33.88 6.46
CA ALA A 164 2.98 -32.81 7.19
C ALA A 164 3.27 -32.85 8.71
N LYS A 165 3.65 -34.02 9.25
CA LYS A 165 4.04 -34.18 10.67
C LYS A 165 5.17 -33.21 11.05
N ARG A 166 6.12 -32.98 10.14
CA ARG A 166 7.22 -32.03 10.39
C ARG A 166 6.75 -30.59 10.54
N LEU A 167 5.72 -30.18 9.77
CA LEU A 167 5.12 -28.86 9.94
C LEU A 167 4.38 -28.77 11.29
N ALA A 168 3.62 -29.81 11.65
CA ALA A 168 2.91 -29.88 12.93
C ALA A 168 3.87 -29.84 14.13
N ASP A 169 5.01 -30.53 14.08
CA ASP A 169 6.06 -30.49 15.11
C ASP A 169 6.65 -29.08 15.30
N MET A 170 6.64 -28.27 14.23
CA MET A 170 7.03 -26.86 14.27
C MET A 170 5.88 -25.93 14.69
N GLY A 171 4.70 -26.46 15.05
CA GLY A 171 3.50 -25.73 15.41
C GLY A 171 2.80 -25.08 14.21
N VAL A 172 2.87 -25.72 13.04
CA VAL A 172 2.22 -25.29 11.79
C VAL A 172 1.26 -26.39 11.34
N HIS A 173 -0.04 -26.18 11.57
CA HIS A 173 -1.10 -27.19 11.40
C HIS A 173 -1.94 -27.00 10.11
N ILE A 174 -1.44 -26.25 9.14
CA ILE A 174 -2.22 -25.83 7.95
C ILE A 174 -2.54 -26.99 6.98
N TRP A 175 -1.88 -28.14 7.13
CA TRP A 175 -2.07 -29.34 6.31
C TRP A 175 -2.79 -30.49 7.04
N ASP A 176 -3.05 -30.36 8.35
CA ASP A 176 -3.49 -31.47 9.21
C ASP A 176 -4.82 -32.08 8.73
N ASP A 177 -5.82 -31.24 8.43
CA ASP A 177 -7.15 -31.69 7.99
C ASP A 177 -7.09 -32.48 6.67
N ASN A 178 -6.14 -32.15 5.78
CA ASN A 178 -5.92 -32.84 4.51
C ASN A 178 -5.05 -34.09 4.65
N GLY A 179 -4.44 -34.33 5.81
CA GLY A 179 -3.62 -35.51 6.13
C GLY A 179 -4.31 -36.54 7.01
N THR A 180 -5.57 -36.31 7.43
CA THR A 180 -6.29 -37.27 8.29
C THR A 180 -6.56 -38.60 7.57
N ARG A 181 -6.62 -39.69 8.34
CA ARG A 181 -6.96 -41.04 7.81
C ARG A 181 -8.27 -41.04 7.05
N GLU A 182 -9.30 -40.39 7.60
CA GLU A 182 -10.61 -40.24 6.96
C GLU A 182 -10.51 -39.53 5.60
N PHE A 183 -9.77 -38.41 5.54
CA PHE A 183 -9.60 -37.68 4.29
C PHE A 183 -8.84 -38.50 3.23
N LEU A 184 -7.79 -39.20 3.62
CA LEU A 184 -6.98 -40.05 2.73
C LEU A 184 -7.77 -41.27 2.21
N ASP A 185 -8.54 -41.95 3.07
CA ASP A 185 -9.39 -43.08 2.68
C ASP A 185 -10.47 -42.65 1.69
N LYS A 186 -11.09 -41.48 1.91
CA LYS A 186 -12.05 -40.90 0.97
C LYS A 186 -11.45 -40.60 -0.40
N ARG A 187 -10.12 -40.51 -0.51
CA ARG A 187 -9.37 -40.33 -1.76
C ARG A 187 -8.80 -41.64 -2.32
N GLY A 188 -9.04 -42.76 -1.66
CA GLY A 188 -8.50 -44.07 -2.06
C GLY A 188 -7.02 -44.25 -1.76
N LEU A 189 -6.43 -43.41 -0.89
CA LEU A 189 -5.02 -43.45 -0.52
C LEU A 189 -4.81 -44.25 0.76
N THR A 190 -5.29 -45.50 0.78
CA THR A 190 -5.33 -46.38 1.97
C THR A 190 -3.95 -46.87 2.42
N ASP A 191 -2.96 -46.82 1.54
CA ASP A 191 -1.57 -47.24 1.74
C ASP A 191 -0.68 -46.14 2.34
N ARG A 192 -1.17 -44.90 2.42
CA ARG A 192 -0.43 -43.75 2.98
C ARG A 192 -0.50 -43.73 4.50
N GLU A 193 0.63 -43.42 5.14
CA GLU A 193 0.73 -43.16 6.59
C GLU A 193 0.21 -41.79 7.02
#